data_AF-A0A9J7ADJ0-F1
#
_entry.id   AF-A0A9J7ADJ0-F1
#
_cell.length_a   1.000
_cell.length_b   1.000
_cell.length_c   1.000
_cell.angle_alpha   90.00
_cell.angle_beta   90.00
_cell.angle_gamma   90.00
#
_symmetry.space_group_name_H-M   'P 1'
#
loop_
_entity.id
_entity.type
_entity.pdbx_description
1 polymer ?
#
loop_
_entity_poly.entity_id
_entity_poly.type
_entity_poly.pdbx_seq_one_letter_code
_entity_poly.pdbx_strand_id
1 'polypeptide(L)'
;MKKLLTTAIAGLFSLAAQADTAEGRWVTIDDEDGSKASVVEIKIAENGELQGTIVELLREDDKGKSCEECPDEFHNKPIEGLTFMWGLEKEAEGEWESGRILDPKTGSIYKSKLKVAEDGQTIEVRGYVGVSWIGRSQEWQRYEAPAVTAEPEAQVEGTQVEGTEVEEVLAADAVADQGENL
;
A
#
# COMPACT_ATOMS: atom_id res chain seq x y z
N MET A 1 -38.26 -58.68 13.09
CA MET A 1 -37.01 -57.90 13.29
C MET A 1 -37.13 -56.60 12.51
N LYS A 2 -37.04 -55.44 13.15
CA LYS A 2 -36.97 -54.14 12.46
C LYS A 2 -35.52 -53.65 12.52
N LYS A 3 -34.93 -53.31 11.37
CA LYS A 3 -33.59 -52.71 11.30
C LYS A 3 -33.75 -51.19 11.40
N LEU A 4 -33.20 -50.57 12.44
CA LEU A 4 -33.11 -49.12 12.54
C LEU A 4 -31.93 -48.64 11.69
N LEU A 5 -32.20 -47.75 10.74
CA LEU A 5 -31.18 -47.09 9.91
C LEU A 5 -30.74 -45.81 10.63
N THR A 6 -29.65 -45.88 11.38
CA THR A 6 -29.04 -44.71 12.03
C THR A 6 -28.31 -43.88 10.99
N THR A 7 -28.96 -42.84 10.48
CA THR A 7 -28.34 -41.89 9.54
C THR A 7 -27.38 -41.00 10.32
N ALA A 8 -26.07 -41.23 10.18
CA ALA A 8 -25.04 -40.37 10.76
C ALA A 8 -24.96 -39.05 9.98
N ILE A 9 -25.40 -37.96 10.59
CA ILE A 9 -25.23 -36.61 10.03
C ILE A 9 -23.78 -36.18 10.30
N ALA A 10 -22.90 -36.41 9.33
CA ALA A 10 -21.55 -35.88 9.34
C ALA A 10 -21.61 -34.38 9.05
N GLY A 11 -21.59 -33.55 10.11
CA GLY A 11 -21.52 -32.10 9.98
C GLY A 11 -20.18 -31.66 9.40
N LEU A 12 -20.21 -30.94 8.27
CA LEU A 12 -19.01 -30.30 7.73
C LEU A 12 -18.61 -29.14 8.65
N PHE A 13 -17.60 -29.36 9.48
CA PHE A 13 -16.86 -28.27 10.10
C PHE A 13 -15.92 -27.67 9.07
N SER A 14 -16.28 -26.49 8.53
CA SER A 14 -15.36 -25.67 7.75
C SER A 14 -14.25 -25.15 8.67
N LEU A 15 -13.05 -25.74 8.54
CA LEU A 15 -11.83 -25.16 9.09
C LEU A 15 -11.55 -23.86 8.33
N ALA A 16 -11.87 -22.72 8.93
CA ALA A 16 -11.38 -21.43 8.46
C ALA A 16 -9.87 -21.38 8.68
N ALA A 17 -9.11 -21.28 7.59
CA ALA A 17 -7.68 -20.97 7.69
C ALA A 17 -7.53 -19.53 8.18
N GLN A 18 -7.04 -19.37 9.41
CA GLN A 18 -6.59 -18.07 9.91
C GLN A 18 -5.33 -17.69 9.11
N ALA A 19 -5.27 -16.46 8.60
CA ALA A 19 -4.04 -15.92 8.01
C ALA A 19 -2.94 -15.81 9.09
N ASP A 20 -1.67 -15.83 8.70
CA ASP A 20 -0.58 -15.68 9.68
C ASP A 20 -0.54 -14.25 10.24
N THR A 21 -0.12 -14.09 11.48
CA THR A 21 -0.06 -12.77 12.13
C THR A 21 0.91 -11.82 11.46
N ALA A 22 1.91 -12.34 10.73
CA ALA A 22 2.81 -11.53 9.91
C ALA A 22 2.17 -11.00 8.60
N GLU A 23 1.10 -11.62 8.09
CA GLU A 23 0.49 -11.24 6.81
C GLU A 23 -0.34 -9.94 6.90
N GLY A 24 -0.36 -9.20 5.80
CA GLY A 24 -1.07 -7.92 5.67
C GLY A 24 -0.13 -6.76 5.39
N ARG A 25 -0.53 -5.54 5.77
CA ARG A 25 0.24 -4.32 5.48
C ARG A 25 0.88 -3.72 6.72
N TRP A 26 2.07 -3.19 6.53
CA TRP A 26 2.95 -2.65 7.57
C TRP A 26 3.59 -1.35 7.08
N VAL A 27 3.80 -0.40 7.99
CA VAL A 27 4.53 0.85 7.76
C VAL A 27 5.95 0.71 8.24
N THR A 28 6.92 0.86 7.34
CA THR A 28 8.33 0.86 7.71
C THR A 28 8.70 2.19 8.37
N ILE A 29 9.41 2.12 9.49
CA ILE A 29 9.97 3.28 10.19
C ILE A 29 11.46 3.34 9.87
N ASP A 30 11.94 4.52 9.49
CA ASP A 30 13.36 4.74 9.20
C ASP A 30 14.13 5.01 10.50
N ASP A 31 15.19 4.24 10.75
CA ASP A 31 15.94 4.29 12.01
C ASP A 31 16.99 5.41 12.06
N GLU A 32 17.06 6.28 11.05
CA GLU A 32 17.86 7.52 11.08
C GLU A 32 17.06 8.75 11.57
N ASP A 33 15.78 8.89 11.18
CA ASP A 33 14.94 10.06 11.48
C ASP A 33 13.60 9.76 12.18
N GLY A 34 13.22 8.49 12.32
CA GLY A 34 11.98 8.04 12.95
C GLY A 34 10.71 8.28 12.12
N SER A 35 10.84 8.71 10.85
CA SER A 35 9.71 8.97 9.97
C SER A 35 9.20 7.71 9.27
N LYS A 36 7.93 7.75 8.84
CA LYS A 36 7.28 6.68 8.08
C LYS A 36 7.81 6.70 6.64
N ALA A 37 8.50 5.65 6.22
CA ALA A 37 9.20 5.60 4.94
C ALA A 37 8.35 4.97 3.83
N SER A 38 7.71 3.82 4.09
CA SER A 38 6.93 3.10 3.07
C SER A 38 5.80 2.27 3.68
N VAL A 39 4.84 1.88 2.86
CA VAL A 39 3.90 0.78 3.15
C VAL A 39 4.40 -0.47 2.44
N VAL A 40 4.50 -1.57 3.19
CA VAL A 40 4.91 -2.89 2.72
C VAL A 40 3.74 -3.86 2.89
N GLU A 41 3.48 -4.67 1.87
CA GLU A 41 2.54 -5.79 1.92
C GLU A 41 3.32 -7.09 2.08
N ILE A 42 3.03 -7.81 3.17
CA ILE A 42 3.59 -9.12 3.51
C ILE A 42 2.55 -10.20 3.22
N LYS A 43 2.99 -11.27 2.54
CA LYS A 43 2.18 -12.42 2.12
C LYS A 43 3.00 -13.71 2.21
N ILE A 44 2.31 -14.82 2.45
CA ILE A 44 2.86 -16.16 2.24
C ILE A 44 2.62 -16.56 0.77
N ALA A 45 3.65 -17.07 0.11
CA ALA A 45 3.60 -17.56 -1.26
C ALA A 45 3.12 -19.03 -1.34
N GLU A 46 2.81 -19.54 -2.54
CA GLU A 46 2.30 -20.91 -2.73
C GLU A 46 3.28 -22.02 -2.29
N ASN A 47 4.57 -21.70 -2.16
CA ASN A 47 5.60 -22.60 -1.62
C ASN A 47 5.68 -22.60 -0.08
N GLY A 48 4.94 -21.71 0.61
CA GLY A 48 4.96 -21.56 2.06
C GLY A 48 5.97 -20.53 2.58
N GLU A 49 6.77 -19.90 1.72
CA GLU A 49 7.72 -18.84 2.12
C GLU A 49 7.00 -17.50 2.28
N LEU A 50 7.43 -16.71 3.27
CA LEU A 50 6.97 -15.33 3.45
C LEU A 50 7.81 -14.37 2.59
N GLN A 51 7.11 -13.44 1.95
CA GLN A 51 7.67 -12.37 1.12
C GLN A 51 7.05 -11.00 1.46
N GLY A 52 7.83 -9.94 1.30
CA GLY A 52 7.44 -8.55 1.50
C GLY A 52 7.67 -7.71 0.24
N THR A 53 6.65 -6.96 -0.16
CA THR A 53 6.67 -6.09 -1.35
C THR A 53 6.33 -4.65 -0.95
N ILE A 54 7.11 -3.68 -1.41
CA ILE A 54 6.82 -2.26 -1.20
C ILE A 54 5.62 -1.89 -2.07
N VAL A 55 4.55 -1.36 -1.48
CA VAL A 55 3.31 -1.02 -2.19
C VAL A 55 3.01 0.49 -2.26
N GLU A 56 3.69 1.30 -1.44
CA GLU A 56 3.58 2.78 -1.44
C GLU A 56 4.83 3.39 -0.79
N LEU A 57 5.41 4.43 -1.40
CA LEU A 57 6.45 5.25 -0.75
C LEU A 57 5.82 6.49 -0.11
N LEU A 58 6.06 6.69 1.19
CA LEU A 58 5.36 7.69 2.00
C LEU A 58 6.07 9.06 2.03
N ARG A 59 7.31 9.14 1.55
CA ARG A 59 8.02 10.41 1.38
C ARG A 59 7.96 10.87 -0.07
N GLU A 60 7.60 12.14 -0.29
CA GLU A 60 7.57 12.74 -1.63
C GLU A 60 8.93 12.63 -2.34
N ASP A 61 10.04 12.86 -1.62
CA ASP A 61 11.40 12.76 -2.16
C ASP A 61 11.82 11.32 -2.53
N ASP A 62 11.06 10.29 -2.14
CA ASP A 62 11.30 8.88 -2.48
C ASP A 62 10.41 8.38 -3.64
N LYS A 63 9.27 9.02 -3.93
CA LYS A 63 8.29 8.57 -4.92
C LYS A 63 8.86 8.49 -6.34
N GLY A 64 8.48 7.43 -7.06
CA GLY A 64 8.94 7.19 -8.44
C GLY A 64 10.42 6.81 -8.59
N LYS A 65 11.19 6.69 -7.51
CA LYS A 65 12.57 6.17 -7.57
C LYS A 65 12.62 4.74 -8.10
N SER A 66 13.71 4.42 -8.78
CA SER A 66 14.11 3.06 -9.14
C SER A 66 15.39 2.71 -8.40
N CYS A 67 15.63 1.42 -8.15
CA CYS A 67 16.85 1.00 -7.45
C CYS A 67 18.04 0.95 -8.43
N GLU A 68 18.75 2.06 -8.54
CA GLU A 68 19.89 2.21 -9.46
C GLU A 68 21.12 1.39 -9.04
N GLU A 69 21.36 1.23 -7.73
CA GLU A 69 22.50 0.43 -7.21
C GLU A 69 22.17 -1.07 -7.01
N CYS A 70 20.94 -1.49 -7.30
CA CYS A 70 20.51 -2.88 -7.09
C CYS A 70 21.23 -3.87 -8.04
N PRO A 71 21.52 -5.10 -7.57
CA PRO A 71 22.16 -6.14 -8.38
C PRO A 71 21.18 -6.83 -9.35
N ASP A 72 21.76 -7.42 -10.40
CA ASP A 72 21.16 -8.41 -11.30
C ASP A 72 19.70 -8.11 -11.71
N GLU A 73 18.73 -8.88 -11.22
CA GLU A 73 17.32 -8.77 -11.59
C GLU A 73 16.61 -7.56 -10.97
N PHE A 74 17.18 -6.94 -9.93
CA PHE A 74 16.58 -5.80 -9.22
C PHE A 74 17.05 -4.45 -9.78
N HIS A 75 18.13 -4.42 -10.55
CA HIS A 75 18.72 -3.23 -11.16
C HIS A 75 17.71 -2.42 -11.98
N ASN A 76 17.57 -1.12 -11.68
CA ASN A 76 16.65 -0.19 -12.34
C ASN A 76 15.16 -0.61 -12.34
N LYS A 77 14.73 -1.50 -11.43
CA LYS A 77 13.30 -1.66 -11.15
C LYS A 77 12.79 -0.48 -10.31
N PRO A 78 11.54 -0.01 -10.54
CA PRO A 78 10.85 0.88 -9.59
C PRO A 78 10.86 0.29 -8.19
N ILE A 79 11.04 1.14 -7.17
CA ILE A 79 11.02 0.72 -5.76
C ILE A 79 9.58 0.37 -5.33
N GLU A 80 8.59 1.11 -5.81
CA GLU A 80 7.17 0.75 -5.66
C GLU A 80 6.83 -0.46 -6.54
N GLY A 81 6.27 -1.50 -5.94
CA GLY A 81 6.07 -2.83 -6.55
C GLY A 81 7.26 -3.78 -6.41
N LEU A 82 8.35 -3.39 -5.73
CA LEU A 82 9.53 -4.24 -5.54
C LEU A 82 9.34 -5.25 -4.41
N THR A 83 9.41 -6.55 -4.72
CA THR A 83 9.55 -7.62 -3.73
C THR A 83 10.98 -7.62 -3.20
N PHE A 84 11.19 -6.88 -2.11
CA PHE A 84 12.49 -6.60 -1.51
C PHE A 84 12.83 -7.53 -0.33
N MET A 85 11.88 -8.32 0.15
CA MET A 85 12.09 -9.32 1.21
C MET A 85 11.48 -10.66 0.76
N TRP A 86 12.24 -11.77 0.84
CA TRP A 86 11.82 -13.06 0.28
C TRP A 86 12.49 -14.27 0.92
N GLY A 87 11.88 -15.45 0.74
CA GLY A 87 12.43 -16.73 1.17
C GLY A 87 12.46 -16.91 2.69
N LEU A 88 11.58 -16.22 3.43
CA LEU A 88 11.50 -16.43 4.87
C LEU A 88 10.74 -17.72 5.18
N GLU A 89 11.34 -18.59 5.99
CA GLU A 89 10.79 -19.87 6.43
C GLU A 89 10.15 -19.73 7.82
N LYS A 90 9.03 -20.42 8.08
CA LYS A 90 8.29 -20.31 9.35
C LYS A 90 8.90 -21.20 10.44
N GLU A 91 9.43 -20.58 11.50
CA GLU A 91 9.97 -21.27 12.67
C GLU A 91 8.92 -21.46 13.76
N ALA A 92 8.09 -20.45 14.01
CA ALA A 92 6.99 -20.51 14.98
C ALA A 92 5.82 -19.59 14.61
N GLU A 93 4.80 -19.48 15.47
CA GLU A 93 3.71 -18.50 15.29
C GLU A 93 4.26 -17.07 15.36
N GLY A 94 4.15 -16.33 14.26
CA GLY A 94 4.72 -14.98 14.14
C GLY A 94 6.25 -14.91 14.06
N GLU A 95 6.99 -16.02 13.99
CA GLU A 95 8.46 -16.01 13.88
C GLU A 95 8.94 -16.70 12.59
N TRP A 96 9.75 -15.98 11.82
CA TRP A 96 10.16 -16.34 10.46
C TRP A 96 11.64 -16.03 10.23
N GLU A 97 12.47 -17.02 9.89
CA GLU A 97 13.92 -16.88 9.65
C GLU A 97 14.33 -17.28 8.19
N SER A 98 15.58 -17.70 7.96
CA SER A 98 16.21 -18.11 6.68
C SER A 98 16.27 -17.12 5.51
N GLY A 99 15.39 -16.11 5.45
CA GLY A 99 15.20 -15.29 4.26
C GLY A 99 16.28 -14.26 3.93
N ARG A 100 15.97 -13.44 2.92
CA ARG A 100 16.78 -12.31 2.47
C ARG A 100 15.97 -11.01 2.47
N ILE A 101 16.67 -9.90 2.69
CA ILE A 101 16.15 -8.54 2.50
C ILE A 101 17.16 -7.70 1.71
N LEU A 102 16.65 -6.97 0.73
CA LEU A 102 17.35 -6.03 -0.13
C LEU A 102 17.09 -4.61 0.37
N ASP A 103 18.14 -3.82 0.58
CA ASP A 103 18.03 -2.38 0.83
C ASP A 103 17.99 -1.60 -0.50
N PRO A 104 16.86 -0.98 -0.90
CA PRO A 104 16.78 -0.21 -2.14
C PRO A 104 17.58 1.10 -2.12
N LYS A 105 18.04 1.58 -0.94
CA LYS A 105 18.92 2.77 -0.84
C LYS A 105 20.37 2.47 -1.23
N THR A 106 20.82 1.20 -1.17
CA THR A 106 22.25 0.83 -1.34
C THR A 106 22.48 -0.42 -2.21
N GLY A 107 21.41 -1.05 -2.72
CA GLY A 107 21.48 -2.33 -3.45
C GLY A 107 21.91 -3.54 -2.62
N SER A 108 22.18 -3.37 -1.32
CA SER A 108 22.77 -4.42 -0.49
C SER A 108 21.75 -5.49 -0.08
N ILE A 109 22.10 -6.76 -0.28
CA ILE A 109 21.28 -7.91 0.13
C ILE A 109 21.84 -8.53 1.40
N TYR A 110 21.00 -8.60 2.44
CA TYR A 110 21.30 -9.17 3.75
C TYR A 110 20.52 -10.47 3.97
N LYS A 111 20.95 -11.27 4.95
CA LYS A 111 20.03 -12.26 5.55
C LYS A 111 18.98 -11.52 6.36
N SER A 112 17.75 -12.03 6.40
CA SER A 112 16.65 -11.42 7.14
C SER A 112 16.00 -12.38 8.12
N LYS A 113 15.35 -11.82 9.12
CA LYS A 113 14.27 -12.48 9.86
C LYS A 113 13.20 -11.50 10.31
N LEU A 114 12.02 -12.01 10.61
CA LEU A 114 10.85 -11.26 11.07
C LEU A 114 10.30 -11.90 12.34
N LYS A 115 9.91 -11.06 13.32
CA LYS A 115 9.13 -11.46 14.49
C LYS A 115 7.97 -10.52 14.73
N VAL A 116 6.76 -11.06 14.88
CA VAL A 116 5.56 -10.34 15.35
C VAL A 116 5.61 -10.18 16.87
N ALA A 117 5.28 -9.00 17.36
CA ALA A 117 5.15 -8.71 18.79
C ALA A 117 3.81 -9.24 19.36
N GLU A 118 3.73 -9.33 20.69
CA GLU A 118 2.56 -9.89 21.40
C GLU A 118 1.25 -9.08 21.18
N ASP A 119 1.35 -7.85 20.67
CA ASP A 119 0.21 -6.98 20.32
C ASP A 119 -0.38 -7.26 18.92
N GLY A 120 0.33 -7.98 18.05
CA GLY A 120 0.00 -8.13 16.63
C GLY A 120 0.02 -6.82 15.82
N GLN A 121 0.46 -5.70 16.42
CA GLN A 121 0.51 -4.36 15.82
C GLN A 121 1.95 -3.92 15.47
N THR A 122 2.95 -4.62 15.97
CA THR A 122 4.37 -4.36 15.69
C THR A 122 5.07 -5.61 15.15
N ILE A 123 5.96 -5.45 14.18
CA ILE A 123 6.95 -6.47 13.79
C ILE A 123 8.37 -5.92 13.92
N GLU A 124 9.29 -6.73 14.46
CA GLU A 124 10.73 -6.52 14.32
C GLU A 124 11.19 -7.21 13.03
N VAL A 125 11.79 -6.46 12.10
CA VAL A 125 12.46 -7.00 10.91
C VAL A 125 13.95 -6.72 11.01
N ARG A 126 14.77 -7.78 10.93
CA ARG A 126 16.21 -7.72 11.20
C ARG A 126 17.05 -8.16 10.01
N GLY A 127 17.83 -7.25 9.45
CA GLY A 127 18.81 -7.50 8.38
C GLY A 127 20.23 -7.66 8.92
N TYR A 128 20.94 -8.73 8.52
CA TYR A 128 22.25 -9.07 9.09
C TYR A 128 23.23 -9.74 8.12
N VAL A 129 24.53 -9.64 8.45
CA VAL A 129 25.65 -10.20 7.67
C VAL A 129 26.24 -11.42 8.40
N GLY A 130 26.06 -12.60 7.80
CA GLY A 130 26.63 -13.86 8.30
C GLY A 130 25.89 -14.41 9.53
N VAL A 131 26.08 -13.78 10.69
CA VAL A 131 25.50 -14.12 12.00
C VAL A 131 24.59 -13.00 12.50
N SER A 132 23.49 -13.36 13.18
CA SER A 132 22.37 -12.44 13.46
C SER A 132 22.71 -11.23 14.34
N TRP A 133 23.76 -11.28 15.17
CA TRP A 133 24.17 -10.14 15.98
C TRP A 133 24.89 -9.03 15.18
N ILE A 134 25.37 -9.29 13.96
CA ILE A 134 25.99 -8.27 13.09
C ILE A 134 24.94 -7.77 12.08
N GLY A 135 24.10 -6.83 12.52
CA GLY A 135 22.98 -6.31 11.72
C GLY A 135 22.14 -5.25 12.42
N ARG A 136 21.22 -4.62 11.67
CA ARG A 136 20.23 -3.65 12.15
C ARG A 136 18.86 -4.33 12.28
N SER A 137 18.07 -3.91 13.26
CA SER A 137 16.64 -4.21 13.34
C SER A 137 15.85 -2.92 13.12
N GLN A 138 14.71 -3.02 12.45
CA GLN A 138 13.71 -1.96 12.37
C GLN A 138 12.39 -2.49 12.93
N GLU A 139 11.65 -1.62 13.60
CA GLU A 139 10.26 -1.89 14.01
C GLU A 139 9.33 -1.33 12.92
N TRP A 140 8.43 -2.16 12.39
CA TRP A 140 7.38 -1.72 11.47
C TRP A 140 6.02 -1.82 12.16
N GLN A 141 5.18 -0.80 11.97
CA GLN A 141 3.87 -0.68 12.62
C GLN A 141 2.78 -1.21 11.68
N ARG A 142 1.67 -1.76 12.20
CA ARG A 142 0.55 -2.20 11.36
C ARG A 142 0.01 -1.03 10.54
N TYR A 143 -0.20 -1.22 9.24
CA TYR A 143 -0.81 -0.20 8.38
C TYR A 143 -2.33 -0.20 8.58
N GLU A 144 -2.79 0.69 9.44
CA GLU A 144 -4.15 1.21 9.35
C GLU A 144 -4.20 2.15 8.14
N ALA A 145 -4.97 1.78 7.11
CA ALA A 145 -5.28 2.70 6.03
C ALA A 145 -5.96 3.95 6.62
N PRO A 146 -5.62 5.17 6.19
CA PRO A 146 -6.22 6.38 6.73
C PRO A 146 -7.73 6.28 6.57
N ALA A 147 -8.45 6.34 7.70
CA ALA A 147 -9.90 6.19 7.70
C ALA A 147 -10.49 7.20 6.72
N VAL A 148 -11.20 6.72 5.70
CA VAL A 148 -11.91 7.58 4.75
C VAL A 148 -13.10 8.18 5.47
N THR A 149 -12.83 9.19 6.29
CA THR A 149 -13.82 10.16 6.74
C THR A 149 -14.35 10.82 5.49
N ALA A 150 -15.52 10.37 5.05
CA ALA A 150 -16.22 10.99 3.93
C ALA A 150 -16.46 12.46 4.28
N GLU A 151 -15.63 13.34 3.71
CA GLU A 151 -15.86 14.78 3.76
C GLU A 151 -17.26 15.02 3.19
N PRO A 152 -18.17 15.66 3.93
CA PRO A 152 -19.55 15.80 3.50
C PRO A 152 -19.58 16.57 2.18
N GLU A 153 -20.21 15.98 1.16
CA GLU A 153 -20.24 16.50 -0.21
C GLU A 153 -20.60 17.99 -0.22
N ALA A 154 -19.62 18.83 -0.54
CA ALA A 154 -19.79 20.28 -0.55
C ALA A 154 -20.90 20.63 -1.54
N GLN A 155 -22.02 21.15 -1.02
CA GLN A 155 -23.23 21.28 -1.82
C GLN A 155 -23.01 22.25 -2.98
N VAL A 156 -23.19 21.75 -4.20
CA VAL A 156 -23.17 22.58 -5.41
C VAL A 156 -24.49 23.36 -5.45
N GLU A 157 -24.49 24.52 -4.78
CA GLU A 157 -25.65 25.39 -4.69
C GLU A 157 -26.06 25.88 -6.09
N GLY A 158 -27.29 25.57 -6.49
CA GLY A 158 -27.75 25.76 -7.86
C GLY A 158 -27.89 27.23 -8.23
N THR A 159 -27.14 27.69 -9.24
CA THR A 159 -27.34 29.03 -9.81
C THR A 159 -28.67 29.09 -10.56
N GLN A 160 -29.66 29.71 -9.91
CA GLN A 160 -31.00 29.94 -10.46
C GLN A 160 -30.96 30.99 -11.58
N VAL A 161 -31.42 30.62 -12.77
CA VAL A 161 -31.60 31.53 -13.91
C VAL A 161 -33.07 31.91 -14.06
N GLU A 162 -33.47 33.01 -13.41
CA GLU A 162 -34.72 33.72 -13.74
C GLU A 162 -34.46 34.77 -14.83
N GLY A 163 -35.46 35.00 -15.67
CA GLY A 163 -35.44 36.00 -16.76
C GLY A 163 -36.67 36.91 -16.70
N THR A 164 -37.01 37.52 -17.85
CA THR A 164 -37.96 38.68 -17.96
C THR A 164 -37.32 39.96 -17.39
N GLU A 165 -37.52 41.18 -17.89
CA GLU A 165 -38.63 41.73 -18.72
C GLU A 165 -38.20 42.32 -20.08
N VAL A 166 -39.14 43.01 -20.75
CA VAL A 166 -39.09 43.52 -22.13
C VAL A 166 -39.68 44.96 -22.23
N GLU A 167 -39.56 45.60 -23.40
CA GLU A 167 -40.11 46.92 -23.80
C GLU A 167 -39.41 48.18 -23.20
N GLU A 168 -39.17 49.31 -23.92
CA GLU A 168 -39.17 49.57 -25.39
C GLU A 168 -37.83 50.26 -25.84
N VAL A 169 -37.62 51.53 -26.27
CA VAL A 169 -38.46 52.70 -26.61
C VAL A 169 -37.89 53.52 -27.78
N LEU A 170 -38.71 53.76 -28.81
CA LEU A 170 -38.67 54.75 -29.92
C LEU A 170 -37.47 55.71 -30.14
N ALA A 171 -36.84 55.53 -31.32
CA ALA A 171 -36.60 56.52 -32.41
C ALA A 171 -35.86 57.87 -32.22
N ALA A 172 -34.86 58.11 -33.10
CA ALA A 172 -34.72 59.34 -33.92
C ALA A 172 -33.72 59.15 -35.10
N ASP A 173 -33.85 59.99 -36.14
CA ASP A 173 -33.03 60.12 -37.38
C ASP A 173 -31.50 60.23 -37.15
N ALA A 174 -30.58 59.96 -38.11
CA ALA A 174 -30.48 60.69 -39.38
C ALA A 174 -29.38 60.18 -40.36
N VAL A 175 -29.68 60.32 -41.66
CA VAL A 175 -28.78 60.68 -42.79
C VAL A 175 -27.61 59.73 -43.16
N ALA A 176 -27.55 59.38 -44.45
CA ALA A 176 -26.38 58.79 -45.13
C ALA A 176 -25.61 59.87 -45.93
N ASP A 177 -24.38 59.57 -46.36
CA ASP A 177 -23.92 59.60 -47.77
C ASP A 177 -22.37 59.57 -47.89
N GLN A 178 -21.87 58.99 -49.00
CA GLN A 178 -20.47 58.98 -49.49
C GLN A 178 -19.39 58.29 -48.60
N GLY A 179 -18.33 57.69 -49.15
CA GLY A 179 -17.99 57.46 -50.55
C GLY A 179 -16.60 56.82 -50.70
N GLU A 180 -16.31 56.33 -51.92
CA GLU A 180 -15.01 55.99 -52.56
C GLU A 180 -13.70 56.16 -51.70
N ASN A 181 -12.70 55.27 -51.79
CA ASN A 181 -11.96 54.96 -53.02
C ASN A 181 -10.83 53.91 -52.78
N LEU A 182 -10.45 53.17 -53.83
CA LEU A 182 -9.27 52.27 -53.98
C LEU A 182 -9.05 51.15 -52.93
#